data_AF-A0A7S4A5A9-F1
#
_entry.id   AF-A0A7S4A5A9-F1
#
_cell.length_a   1.000
_cell.length_b   1.000
_cell.length_c   1.000
_cell.angle_alpha   90.00
_cell.angle_beta   90.00
_cell.angle_gamma   90.00
#
_symmetry.space_group_name_H-M   'P 1'
#
loop_
_entity.id
_entity.type
_entity.pdbx_description
1 polymer ?
#
loop_
_entity_poly.entity_id
_entity_poly.type
_entity_poly.pdbx_seq_one_letter_code
_entity_poly.pdbx_strand_id
1 'polypeptide(L)'
;MMLPALRRACTASRLRLASRYASDFGRRNGGAIANKASILSDVDDALTGGRPPDLEVLLADHLTAVDSPAAEWAHTLFLRYGHVSVRYTTSDGRQRVMNILGGVEGADMVNMVEPSDYLYGTHGWDTYAQQGGAYNRDFVGVRVERCAPGAIDALHAYYEALNKRSHIEDGGAQFQLVDARLSTLAAQLPPPLGRLVAGAAGQLKNATEFLVRGKRSAPGAKAHQIVADEFRHARKTAGNCAQWTSSGIVFAGLIPRTRLFPKSILIDLLESETRHGREKNVHVILYEHVKAAPPYLEGFRFKRPAFVHPLSPARNLIYSNMRDFADIIVSVKDERAVVDRMKSPRRPPPWLPMWRAASVGGP
;
A
#
# COMPACT_ATOMS: atom_id res chain seq x y z
N MET A 1 31.87 18.69 58.63
CA MET A 1 32.16 19.08 57.24
C MET A 1 32.04 17.82 56.38
N MET A 2 30.98 17.68 55.57
CA MET A 2 30.70 16.43 54.84
C MET A 2 30.03 16.67 53.48
N LEU A 3 30.66 16.14 52.44
CA LEU A 3 30.11 15.73 51.14
C LEU A 3 30.90 14.46 50.77
N PRO A 4 30.27 13.37 50.31
CA PRO A 4 30.08 13.24 48.86
C PRO A 4 28.84 12.37 48.45
N ALA A 5 28.89 11.82 47.22
CA ALA A 5 28.11 10.68 46.69
C ALA A 5 26.75 10.96 45.99
N LEU A 6 26.76 11.71 44.88
CA LEU A 6 25.59 11.81 43.97
C LEU A 6 25.90 11.90 42.46
N ARG A 7 27.03 11.32 41.99
CA ARG A 7 27.53 11.50 40.59
C ARG A 7 27.80 10.24 39.74
N ARG A 8 27.44 9.01 40.18
CA ARG A 8 27.75 7.77 39.41
C ARG A 8 26.60 7.15 38.58
N ALA A 9 25.36 7.61 38.71
CA ALA A 9 24.21 6.97 38.02
C ALA A 9 24.00 7.38 36.55
N CYS A 10 24.64 8.45 36.06
CA CYS A 10 24.26 9.08 34.77
C CYS A 10 25.02 8.55 33.54
N THR A 11 26.19 7.91 33.71
CA THR A 11 27.06 7.48 32.60
C THR A 11 26.61 6.18 31.94
N ALA A 12 26.22 5.16 32.71
CA ALA A 12 25.84 3.84 32.18
C ALA A 12 24.65 3.91 31.19
N SER A 13 23.64 4.72 31.50
CA SER A 13 22.46 4.91 30.65
C SER A 13 22.80 5.62 29.33
N ARG A 14 23.73 6.59 29.35
CA ARG A 14 24.19 7.28 28.14
C ARG A 14 25.04 6.39 27.25
N LEU A 15 25.90 5.54 27.83
CA LEU A 15 26.69 4.56 27.08
C LEU A 15 25.82 3.51 26.36
N ARG A 16 24.76 3.01 27.02
CA ARG A 16 23.80 2.07 26.38
C ARG A 16 22.95 2.71 25.26
N LEU A 17 22.73 4.03 25.31
CA LEU A 17 22.14 4.76 24.20
C LEU A 17 23.14 4.93 23.05
N ALA A 18 24.37 5.36 23.34
CA ALA A 18 25.41 5.52 22.33
C ALA A 18 25.71 4.22 21.56
N SER A 19 25.81 3.08 22.25
CA SER A 19 26.08 1.80 21.57
C SER A 19 24.92 1.30 20.70
N ARG A 20 23.67 1.71 20.96
CA ARG A 20 22.53 1.41 20.07
C ARG A 20 22.56 2.21 18.78
N TYR A 21 23.13 3.41 18.79
CA TYR A 21 23.34 4.22 17.58
C TYR A 21 24.60 3.84 16.79
N ALA A 22 25.38 2.85 17.24
CA ALA A 22 26.51 2.29 16.48
C ALA A 22 26.08 1.24 15.44
N SER A 23 24.88 0.67 15.55
CA SER A 23 24.32 -0.22 14.51
C SER A 23 23.77 0.60 13.33
N ASP A 24 24.03 0.13 12.13
CA ASP A 24 23.43 0.59 10.87
C ASP A 24 22.14 -0.19 10.51
N PHE A 25 21.78 -1.19 11.31
CA PHE A 25 20.59 -2.02 11.12
C PHE A 25 19.32 -1.20 10.87
N GLY A 26 18.64 -1.50 9.77
CA GLY A 26 17.40 -0.88 9.36
C GLY A 26 17.50 0.60 8.99
N ARG A 27 18.71 1.15 8.81
CA ARG A 27 18.89 2.48 8.20
C ARG A 27 18.75 2.39 6.67
N ARG A 28 18.50 3.54 6.04
CA ARG A 28 18.61 3.70 4.58
C ARG A 28 20.02 3.29 4.13
N ASN A 29 20.09 2.31 3.24
CA ASN A 29 21.30 1.65 2.74
C ASN A 29 22.18 0.94 3.82
N GLY A 30 21.63 0.66 5.01
CA GLY A 30 22.30 -0.11 6.07
C GLY A 30 21.92 -1.60 6.08
N GLY A 31 22.35 -2.32 7.11
CA GLY A 31 22.09 -3.74 7.33
C GLY A 31 20.59 -4.09 7.37
N ALA A 32 20.21 -5.12 6.60
CA ALA A 32 18.85 -5.67 6.60
C ALA A 32 18.69 -6.79 7.64
N ILE A 33 17.48 -7.35 7.80
CA ILE A 33 17.24 -8.50 8.69
C ILE A 33 18.06 -9.72 8.27
N ALA A 34 18.59 -10.44 9.26
CA ALA A 34 19.54 -11.55 9.05
C ALA A 34 18.98 -12.70 8.19
N ASN A 35 17.66 -12.84 8.09
CA ASN A 35 16.97 -13.83 7.24
C ASN A 35 16.10 -13.19 6.14
N LYS A 36 16.45 -12.00 5.62
CA LYS A 36 15.74 -11.34 4.49
C LYS A 36 15.42 -12.30 3.34
N ALA A 37 16.37 -13.19 3.01
CA ALA A 37 16.25 -14.13 1.90
C ALA A 37 15.31 -15.33 2.17
N SER A 38 15.11 -15.76 3.43
CA SER A 38 14.24 -16.91 3.76
C SER A 38 12.88 -16.50 4.31
N ILE A 39 12.70 -15.28 4.85
CA ILE A 39 11.49 -14.97 5.63
C ILE A 39 10.17 -15.15 4.86
N LEU A 40 10.18 -15.03 3.53
CA LEU A 40 8.99 -15.27 2.72
C LEU A 40 8.75 -16.78 2.48
N SER A 41 9.80 -17.60 2.30
CA SER A 41 9.64 -19.07 2.31
C SER A 41 9.23 -19.59 3.69
N ASP A 42 9.78 -19.01 4.76
CA ASP A 42 9.40 -19.33 6.15
C ASP A 42 7.88 -19.12 6.39
N VAL A 43 7.28 -18.14 5.70
CA VAL A 43 5.82 -17.88 5.68
C VAL A 43 5.06 -18.82 4.74
N ASP A 44 5.61 -19.09 3.55
CA ASP A 44 5.04 -20.02 2.56
C ASP A 44 4.96 -21.46 3.12
N ASP A 45 5.96 -21.88 3.90
CA ASP A 45 6.00 -23.11 4.71
C ASP A 45 4.92 -23.11 5.80
N ALA A 46 4.90 -22.07 6.65
CA ALA A 46 3.98 -21.98 7.78
C ALA A 46 2.49 -22.01 7.38
N LEU A 47 2.16 -21.60 6.14
CA LEU A 47 0.81 -21.67 5.58
C LEU A 47 0.55 -22.95 4.77
N THR A 48 1.43 -23.30 3.83
CA THR A 48 1.11 -24.25 2.75
C THR A 48 2.10 -25.41 2.56
N GLY A 49 3.18 -25.46 3.34
CA GLY A 49 4.28 -26.42 3.08
C GLY A 49 5.16 -26.01 1.89
N GLY A 50 5.46 -24.72 1.76
CA GLY A 50 6.60 -24.23 0.99
C GLY A 50 6.28 -23.73 -0.41
N ARG A 51 5.01 -23.66 -0.82
CA ARG A 51 4.65 -23.04 -2.10
C ARG A 51 4.36 -21.54 -1.93
N PRO A 52 4.96 -20.67 -2.78
CA PRO A 52 4.53 -19.28 -2.87
C PRO A 52 3.07 -19.13 -3.31
N PRO A 53 2.41 -18.02 -2.94
CA PRO A 53 1.05 -17.73 -3.40
C PRO A 53 1.02 -17.29 -4.86
N ASP A 54 -0.10 -17.54 -5.52
CA ASP A 54 -0.39 -16.97 -6.83
C ASP A 54 -0.52 -15.43 -6.73
N LEU A 55 -1.18 -14.92 -5.68
CA LEU A 55 -1.38 -13.50 -5.40
C LEU A 55 -1.25 -13.16 -3.90
N GLU A 56 -0.65 -12.02 -3.56
CA GLU A 56 -0.76 -11.38 -2.25
C GLU A 56 -0.83 -9.86 -2.40
N VAL A 57 -1.94 -9.25 -1.98
CA VAL A 57 -2.14 -7.80 -2.02
C VAL A 57 -1.69 -7.19 -0.69
N LEU A 58 -0.66 -6.36 -0.75
CA LEU A 58 0.04 -5.76 0.38
C LEU A 58 -0.45 -4.33 0.62
N LEU A 59 -1.11 -4.09 1.74
CA LEU A 59 -1.46 -2.77 2.27
C LEU A 59 -0.35 -2.29 3.21
N ALA A 60 0.34 -1.22 2.82
CA ALA A 60 1.24 -0.49 3.71
C ALA A 60 0.42 0.61 4.42
N ASP A 61 0.40 0.63 5.76
CA ASP A 61 -0.54 1.52 6.46
C ASP A 61 -0.13 3.02 6.39
N HIS A 62 -1.07 3.92 6.71
CA HIS A 62 -0.89 5.35 6.51
C HIS A 62 0.00 5.99 7.58
N LEU A 63 1.23 6.32 7.20
CA LEU A 63 2.07 7.29 7.91
C LEU A 63 1.73 8.71 7.46
N THR A 64 1.77 9.66 8.40
CA THR A 64 1.51 11.07 8.13
C THR A 64 2.26 11.91 9.17
N ALA A 65 2.91 12.99 8.72
CA ALA A 65 3.43 14.05 9.60
C ALA A 65 2.27 15.00 9.96
N VAL A 66 2.23 15.47 11.20
CA VAL A 66 1.09 16.24 11.73
C VAL A 66 1.60 17.33 12.66
N ASP A 67 1.71 18.53 12.11
CA ASP A 67 2.26 19.68 12.82
C ASP A 67 1.15 20.55 13.46
N SER A 68 -0.13 20.21 13.23
CA SER A 68 -1.28 20.87 13.87
C SER A 68 -2.51 19.96 14.03
N PRO A 69 -3.38 20.19 15.03
CA PRO A 69 -4.63 19.44 15.20
C PRO A 69 -5.60 19.57 14.01
N ALA A 70 -5.59 20.69 13.29
CA ALA A 70 -6.40 20.90 12.10
C ALA A 70 -5.94 20.00 10.94
N ALA A 71 -4.63 19.89 10.73
CA ALA A 71 -4.07 18.91 9.81
C ALA A 71 -4.38 17.47 10.26
N GLU A 72 -4.31 17.17 11.57
CA GLU A 72 -4.68 15.85 12.09
C GLU A 72 -6.12 15.48 11.74
N TRP A 73 -7.06 16.39 11.95
CA TRP A 73 -8.47 16.20 11.66
C TRP A 73 -8.72 15.97 10.16
N ALA A 74 -8.13 16.83 9.31
CA ALA A 74 -8.25 16.71 7.85
C ALA A 74 -7.66 15.39 7.33
N HIS A 75 -6.45 15.02 7.74
CA HIS A 75 -5.84 13.73 7.37
C HIS A 75 -6.64 12.54 7.91
N THR A 76 -7.17 12.65 9.13
CA THR A 76 -7.92 11.57 9.81
C THR A 76 -9.23 11.24 9.11
N LEU A 77 -9.88 12.22 8.47
CA LEU A 77 -11.12 12.03 7.70
C LEU A 77 -10.86 11.74 6.20
N PHE A 78 -9.93 12.47 5.57
CA PHE A 78 -9.83 12.55 4.11
C PHE A 78 -8.56 11.97 3.48
N LEU A 79 -7.59 11.47 4.27
CA LEU A 79 -6.31 10.95 3.72
C LEU A 79 -5.84 9.60 4.30
N ARG A 80 -6.52 9.06 5.33
CA ARG A 80 -6.26 7.73 5.94
C ARG A 80 -6.60 6.53 5.02
N TYR A 81 -5.87 6.42 3.92
CA TYR A 81 -6.09 5.40 2.88
C TYR A 81 -4.95 4.39 2.80
N GLY A 82 -3.76 4.71 3.30
CA GLY A 82 -2.57 3.86 3.19
C GLY A 82 -2.04 3.81 1.75
N HIS A 83 -1.30 2.76 1.45
CA HIS A 83 -0.68 2.48 0.15
C HIS A 83 -0.88 1.01 -0.23
N VAL A 84 -0.88 0.67 -1.53
CA VAL A 84 -1.05 -0.72 -1.97
C VAL A 84 -0.09 -1.10 -3.11
N SER A 85 0.36 -2.34 -3.01
CA SER A 85 1.29 -3.05 -3.90
C SER A 85 0.85 -4.53 -3.97
N VAL A 86 1.35 -5.30 -4.93
CA VAL A 86 0.92 -6.70 -5.14
C VAL A 86 2.14 -7.60 -5.34
N ARG A 87 2.36 -8.55 -4.43
CA ARG A 87 3.22 -9.73 -4.65
C ARG A 87 2.42 -10.73 -5.49
N TYR A 88 3.04 -11.37 -6.47
CA TYR A 88 2.43 -12.44 -7.27
C TYR A 88 3.51 -13.36 -7.84
N THR A 89 3.12 -14.58 -8.22
CA THR A 89 4.02 -15.60 -8.78
C THR A 89 3.53 -16.01 -10.17
N THR A 90 4.30 -15.68 -11.20
CA THR A 90 3.95 -16.00 -12.61
C THR A 90 4.22 -17.45 -12.98
N SER A 91 3.75 -17.86 -14.15
CA SER A 91 3.96 -19.21 -14.70
C SER A 91 5.44 -19.64 -14.83
N ASP A 92 6.39 -18.70 -14.89
CA ASP A 92 7.84 -18.95 -14.83
C ASP A 92 8.37 -19.28 -13.42
N GLY A 93 7.50 -19.32 -12.40
CA GLY A 93 7.84 -19.57 -11.00
C GLY A 93 8.46 -18.38 -10.26
N ARG A 94 8.72 -17.25 -10.93
CA ARG A 94 9.33 -16.08 -10.32
C ARG A 94 8.29 -15.25 -9.56
N GLN A 95 8.65 -14.85 -8.34
CA GLN A 95 7.87 -13.87 -7.60
C GLN A 95 8.24 -12.44 -7.99
N ARG A 96 7.28 -11.52 -7.99
CA ARG A 96 7.50 -10.08 -8.14
C ARG A 96 6.53 -9.32 -7.23
N VAL A 97 6.98 -8.21 -6.65
CA VAL A 97 6.08 -7.15 -6.19
C VAL A 97 5.95 -6.09 -7.29
N MET A 98 4.72 -5.85 -7.74
CA MET A 98 4.38 -4.63 -8.46
C MET A 98 4.03 -3.53 -7.44
N ASN A 99 4.67 -2.37 -7.58
CA ASN A 99 4.39 -1.16 -6.80
C ASN A 99 4.06 0.04 -7.71
N ILE A 100 2.94 0.71 -7.46
CA ILE A 100 2.55 1.93 -8.18
C ILE A 100 2.96 3.17 -7.40
N LEU A 101 3.86 3.97 -7.93
CA LEU A 101 4.35 5.23 -7.34
C LEU A 101 4.03 6.43 -8.24
N GLY A 102 4.36 7.64 -7.76
CA GLY A 102 4.31 8.86 -8.53
C GLY A 102 4.52 10.11 -7.67
N GLY A 103 5.01 11.19 -8.28
CA GLY A 103 5.48 12.37 -7.56
C GLY A 103 6.85 12.17 -6.87
N VAL A 104 7.63 11.21 -7.35
CA VAL A 104 9.00 10.92 -6.89
C VAL A 104 9.94 11.13 -8.08
N GLU A 105 10.94 11.99 -7.92
CA GLU A 105 11.90 12.30 -8.99
C GLU A 105 12.83 11.11 -9.24
N GLY A 106 13.03 10.75 -10.51
CA GLY A 106 13.87 9.61 -10.89
C GLY A 106 13.30 8.22 -10.60
N ALA A 107 12.01 8.11 -10.24
CA ALA A 107 11.33 6.83 -10.02
C ALA A 107 10.20 6.59 -11.02
N ASP A 108 10.10 5.36 -11.52
CA ASP A 108 9.06 4.98 -12.48
C ASP A 108 7.67 4.89 -11.81
N MET A 109 6.61 5.05 -12.60
CA MET A 109 5.23 4.91 -12.09
C MET A 109 4.91 3.46 -11.69
N VAL A 110 5.45 2.47 -12.43
CA VAL A 110 5.23 1.05 -12.18
C VAL A 110 6.58 0.39 -11.92
N ASN A 111 6.78 -0.08 -10.69
CA ASN A 111 8.04 -0.69 -10.27
C ASN A 111 7.83 -2.19 -10.08
N MET A 112 8.73 -3.01 -10.63
CA MET A 112 8.77 -4.46 -10.41
C MET A 112 9.98 -4.79 -9.53
N VAL A 113 9.72 -5.31 -8.33
CA VAL A 113 10.70 -5.43 -7.25
C VAL A 113 10.72 -6.86 -6.73
N GLU A 114 11.88 -7.36 -6.30
CA GLU A 114 11.95 -8.63 -5.56
C GLU A 114 11.17 -8.51 -4.24
N PRO A 115 10.26 -9.43 -3.88
CA PRO A 115 9.38 -9.25 -2.72
C PRO A 115 10.11 -9.10 -1.38
N SER A 116 11.27 -9.77 -1.23
CA SER A 116 12.10 -9.68 -0.02
C SER A 116 12.76 -8.31 0.12
N ASP A 117 13.16 -7.66 -0.98
CA ASP A 117 13.69 -6.30 -0.98
C ASP A 117 12.59 -5.23 -0.83
N TYR A 118 11.38 -5.49 -1.31
CA TYR A 118 10.27 -4.56 -1.11
C TYR A 118 9.77 -4.51 0.35
N LEU A 119 9.67 -5.68 1.01
CA LEU A 119 9.21 -5.78 2.40
C LEU A 119 10.34 -5.55 3.42
N TYR A 120 11.55 -6.03 3.13
CA TYR A 120 12.66 -6.11 4.09
C TYR A 120 14.01 -5.63 3.51
N GLY A 121 14.00 -4.91 2.39
CA GLY A 121 15.17 -4.19 1.87
C GLY A 121 15.33 -2.81 2.52
N THR A 122 16.58 -2.44 2.77
CA THR A 122 17.01 -1.11 3.26
C THR A 122 17.35 -0.11 2.15
N HIS A 123 17.28 -0.56 0.90
CA HIS A 123 17.71 0.15 -0.31
C HIS A 123 16.51 0.50 -1.20
N GLY A 124 16.67 1.47 -2.11
CA GLY A 124 15.60 1.88 -3.05
C GLY A 124 14.46 2.69 -2.42
N TRP A 125 14.66 3.19 -1.19
CA TRP A 125 13.67 4.01 -0.46
C TRP A 125 13.46 5.42 -1.04
N ASP A 126 14.26 5.78 -2.05
CA ASP A 126 14.12 7.00 -2.85
C ASP A 126 13.46 6.73 -4.21
N THR A 127 13.29 5.46 -4.57
CA THR A 127 12.74 5.00 -5.85
C THR A 127 11.63 3.99 -5.60
N TYR A 128 11.82 2.72 -5.97
CA TYR A 128 10.79 1.69 -6.03
C TYR A 128 10.16 1.29 -4.68
N ALA A 129 10.80 1.62 -3.57
CA ALA A 129 10.40 1.23 -2.21
C ALA A 129 10.25 2.44 -1.26
N GLN A 130 9.70 3.57 -1.75
CA GLN A 130 9.47 4.79 -0.95
C GLN A 130 8.71 4.57 0.37
N GLN A 131 7.94 3.47 0.48
CA GLN A 131 7.25 3.07 1.70
C GLN A 131 8.23 2.64 2.82
N GLY A 132 9.44 2.22 2.44
CA GLY A 132 10.56 1.74 3.26
C GLY A 132 10.30 0.41 3.98
N GLY A 133 9.44 -0.43 3.40
CA GLY A 133 9.11 -1.75 3.92
C GLY A 133 8.68 -1.77 5.39
N ALA A 134 8.89 -2.90 6.04
CA ALA A 134 8.63 -3.12 7.45
C ALA A 134 9.48 -2.24 8.39
N TYR A 135 10.49 -1.52 7.89
CA TYR A 135 11.32 -0.61 8.71
C TYR A 135 10.62 0.70 9.10
N ASN A 136 9.46 1.02 8.52
CA ASN A 136 8.71 2.23 8.82
C ASN A 136 7.29 2.01 9.37
N ARG A 137 6.68 0.87 9.05
CA ARG A 137 5.25 0.63 9.29
C ARG A 137 4.90 -0.84 9.22
N ASP A 138 3.75 -1.19 9.79
CA ASP A 138 3.13 -2.50 9.58
C ASP A 138 2.62 -2.63 8.13
N PHE A 139 2.72 -3.83 7.57
CA PHE A 139 2.10 -4.22 6.30
C PHE A 139 1.09 -5.34 6.54
N VAL A 140 -0.09 -5.23 5.92
CA VAL A 140 -1.10 -6.28 5.91
C VAL A 140 -1.17 -6.89 4.51
N GLY A 141 -0.85 -8.17 4.38
CA GLY A 141 -1.12 -8.96 3.18
C GLY A 141 -2.51 -9.60 3.24
N VAL A 142 -3.25 -9.56 2.13
CA VAL A 142 -4.28 -10.57 1.83
C VAL A 142 -3.78 -11.44 0.69
N ARG A 143 -3.49 -12.69 1.02
CA ARG A 143 -2.89 -13.73 0.20
C ARG A 143 -3.97 -14.66 -0.35
N VAL A 144 -3.89 -14.99 -1.63
CA VAL A 144 -4.73 -15.99 -2.31
C VAL A 144 -3.81 -17.08 -2.85
N GLU A 145 -4.00 -18.32 -2.38
CA GLU A 145 -3.09 -19.41 -2.69
C GLU A 145 -3.16 -19.85 -4.14
N ARG A 146 -4.37 -19.99 -4.68
CA ARG A 146 -4.64 -20.41 -6.06
C ARG A 146 -5.60 -19.43 -6.73
N CYS A 147 -5.18 -18.90 -7.87
CA CYS A 147 -6.02 -18.12 -8.77
C CYS A 147 -6.52 -19.01 -9.93
N ALA A 148 -7.38 -18.46 -10.79
CA ALA A 148 -7.75 -19.15 -12.03
C ALA A 148 -6.52 -19.28 -12.97
N PRO A 149 -6.40 -20.36 -13.75
CA PRO A 149 -5.31 -20.53 -14.71
C PRO A 149 -5.15 -19.31 -15.64
N GLY A 150 -3.92 -18.83 -15.82
CA GLY A 150 -3.60 -17.65 -16.63
C GLY A 150 -3.93 -16.29 -16.01
N ALA A 151 -4.65 -16.23 -14.87
CA ALA A 151 -5.02 -14.96 -14.25
C ALA A 151 -3.80 -14.13 -13.79
N ILE A 152 -2.75 -14.77 -13.29
CA ILE A 152 -1.52 -14.08 -12.85
C ILE A 152 -0.66 -13.63 -14.03
N ASP A 153 -0.62 -14.39 -15.13
CA ASP A 153 0.10 -13.96 -16.32
C ASP A 153 -0.63 -12.80 -17.02
N ALA A 154 -1.96 -12.79 -17.01
CA ALA A 154 -2.78 -11.65 -17.43
C ALA A 154 -2.58 -10.42 -16.52
N LEU A 155 -2.50 -10.61 -15.20
CA LEU A 155 -2.15 -9.56 -14.22
C LEU A 155 -0.76 -8.95 -14.52
N HIS A 156 0.23 -9.81 -14.79
CA HIS A 156 1.60 -9.40 -15.12
C HIS A 156 1.64 -8.61 -16.43
N ALA A 157 1.03 -9.13 -17.50
CA ALA A 157 0.95 -8.47 -18.80
C ALA A 157 0.23 -7.11 -18.73
N TYR A 158 -0.82 -6.98 -17.91
CA TYR A 158 -1.46 -5.70 -17.65
C TYR A 158 -0.48 -4.68 -17.05
N TYR A 159 0.30 -5.08 -16.04
CA TYR A 159 1.25 -4.17 -15.39
C TYR A 159 2.46 -3.85 -16.26
N GLU A 160 2.95 -4.78 -17.10
CA GLU A 160 3.94 -4.45 -18.13
C GLU A 160 3.41 -3.42 -19.13
N ALA A 161 2.18 -3.61 -19.61
CA ALA A 161 1.54 -2.68 -20.52
C ALA A 161 1.28 -1.31 -19.86
N LEU A 162 0.96 -1.30 -18.56
CA LEU A 162 0.86 -0.06 -17.78
C LEU A 162 2.21 0.65 -17.67
N ASN A 163 3.31 -0.07 -17.41
CA ASN A 163 4.64 0.53 -17.33
C ASN A 163 5.04 1.15 -18.67
N LYS A 164 4.92 0.37 -19.76
CA LYS A 164 5.15 0.83 -21.14
C LYS A 164 4.31 2.08 -21.47
N ARG A 165 3.09 2.20 -20.93
CA ARG A 165 2.22 3.38 -21.09
C ARG A 165 2.60 4.60 -20.25
N SER A 166 3.24 4.43 -19.08
CA SER A 166 3.71 5.58 -18.27
C SER A 166 4.94 6.28 -18.87
N HIS A 167 5.71 5.60 -19.72
CA HIS A 167 6.84 6.21 -20.45
C HIS A 167 6.44 6.91 -21.76
N ILE A 168 5.16 6.90 -22.14
CA ILE A 168 4.68 7.64 -23.33
C ILE A 168 4.56 9.12 -22.95
N GLU A 169 5.44 9.96 -23.50
CA GLU A 169 5.57 11.40 -23.18
C GLU A 169 4.24 12.17 -23.26
N ASP A 170 3.37 11.79 -24.21
CA ASP A 170 2.03 12.35 -24.39
C ASP A 170 1.02 11.94 -23.29
N GLY A 171 1.44 11.27 -22.21
CA GLY A 171 0.65 11.03 -21.00
C GLY A 171 -0.21 9.77 -21.03
N GLY A 172 0.29 8.67 -21.59
CA GLY A 172 -0.46 7.43 -21.82
C GLY A 172 -1.03 6.77 -20.54
N ALA A 173 -0.38 6.93 -19.40
CA ALA A 173 -0.91 6.68 -18.06
C ALA A 173 -0.23 7.62 -17.05
N GLN A 174 -0.98 8.15 -16.07
CA GLN A 174 -0.43 9.10 -15.09
C GLN A 174 -0.86 8.78 -13.65
N PHE A 175 0.03 9.10 -12.70
CA PHE A 175 -0.27 9.08 -11.27
C PHE A 175 -0.90 10.40 -10.82
N GLN A 176 -2.07 10.34 -10.20
CA GLN A 176 -2.70 11.51 -9.54
C GLN A 176 -3.29 11.09 -8.19
N LEU A 177 -2.79 11.72 -7.11
CA LEU A 177 -3.14 11.35 -5.74
C LEU A 177 -4.41 12.04 -5.24
N VAL A 178 -4.56 13.35 -5.52
CA VAL A 178 -5.61 14.21 -4.94
C VAL A 178 -6.84 14.26 -5.83
N ASP A 179 -6.72 14.78 -7.06
CA ASP A 179 -7.82 14.96 -8.02
C ASP A 179 -8.66 13.70 -8.21
N ALA A 180 -8.04 12.57 -8.52
CA ALA A 180 -8.73 11.29 -8.75
C ALA A 180 -9.53 10.80 -7.53
N ARG A 181 -9.05 11.07 -6.31
CA ARG A 181 -9.73 10.69 -5.07
C ARG A 181 -10.88 11.63 -4.74
N LEU A 182 -10.66 12.94 -4.79
CA LEU A 182 -11.65 13.93 -4.36
C LEU A 182 -12.77 14.13 -5.39
N SER A 183 -12.48 14.07 -6.70
CA SER A 183 -13.49 14.08 -7.75
C SER A 183 -14.45 12.89 -7.64
N THR A 184 -13.92 11.69 -7.42
CA THR A 184 -14.77 10.49 -7.28
C THR A 184 -15.52 10.47 -5.95
N LEU A 185 -14.93 10.94 -4.85
CA LEU A 185 -15.65 11.09 -3.58
C LEU A 185 -16.80 12.10 -3.71
N ALA A 186 -16.59 13.22 -4.41
CA ALA A 186 -17.64 14.18 -4.71
C ALA A 186 -18.77 13.57 -5.57
N ALA A 187 -18.42 12.75 -6.57
CA ALA A 187 -19.39 12.06 -7.43
C ALA A 187 -20.19 10.95 -6.69
N GLN A 188 -19.69 10.43 -5.58
CA GLN A 188 -20.36 9.45 -4.73
C GLN A 188 -21.23 10.07 -3.62
N LEU A 189 -21.20 11.39 -3.45
CA LEU A 189 -21.93 12.10 -2.40
C LEU A 189 -23.16 12.82 -2.98
N PRO A 190 -24.34 12.71 -2.35
CA PRO A 190 -25.52 13.44 -2.81
C PRO A 190 -25.30 14.96 -2.70
N PRO A 191 -25.92 15.78 -3.55
CA PRO A 191 -26.03 17.21 -3.33
C PRO A 191 -26.73 17.51 -1.98
N PRO A 192 -26.29 18.52 -1.20
CA PRO A 192 -25.24 19.49 -1.50
C PRO A 192 -23.81 19.00 -1.18
N LEU A 193 -23.64 17.90 -0.43
CA LEU A 193 -22.34 17.43 0.06
C LEU A 193 -21.32 17.18 -1.07
N GLY A 194 -21.73 16.57 -2.18
CA GLY A 194 -20.86 16.38 -3.34
C GLY A 194 -20.32 17.69 -3.93
N ARG A 195 -21.13 18.76 -3.95
CA ARG A 195 -20.70 20.09 -4.42
C ARG A 195 -19.70 20.74 -3.45
N LEU A 196 -19.91 20.58 -2.14
CA LEU A 196 -18.99 21.09 -1.11
C LEU A 196 -17.63 20.39 -1.16
N VAL A 197 -17.61 19.06 -1.30
CA VAL A 197 -16.37 18.28 -1.46
C VAL A 197 -15.65 18.62 -2.78
N ALA A 198 -16.38 18.85 -3.88
CA ALA A 198 -15.79 19.33 -5.13
C ALA A 198 -15.15 20.74 -4.99
N GLY A 199 -15.79 21.65 -4.24
CA GLY A 199 -15.24 22.98 -3.94
C GLY A 199 -13.95 22.90 -3.11
N ALA A 200 -13.95 22.08 -2.05
CA ALA A 200 -12.76 21.81 -1.24
C ALA A 200 -11.64 21.12 -2.06
N ALA A 201 -12.00 20.26 -3.02
CA ALA A 201 -11.05 19.63 -3.93
C ALA A 201 -10.32 20.65 -4.81
N GLY A 202 -11.03 21.65 -5.34
CA GLY A 202 -10.40 22.74 -6.10
C GLY A 202 -9.38 23.53 -5.29
N GLN A 203 -9.66 23.77 -4.01
CA GLN A 203 -8.72 24.45 -3.10
C GLN A 203 -7.51 23.56 -2.75
N LEU A 204 -7.72 22.27 -2.45
CA LEU A 204 -6.65 21.31 -2.17
C LEU A 204 -5.77 21.03 -3.40
N LYS A 205 -6.34 21.03 -4.61
CA LYS A 205 -5.59 20.96 -5.87
C LYS A 205 -4.61 22.11 -5.98
N ASN A 206 -5.08 23.35 -5.81
CA ASN A 206 -4.24 24.54 -5.89
C ASN A 206 -3.09 24.53 -4.86
N ALA A 207 -3.32 23.93 -3.68
CA ALA A 207 -2.30 23.75 -2.65
C ALA A 207 -1.29 22.61 -2.95
N THR A 208 -1.66 21.62 -3.77
CA THR A 208 -0.84 20.42 -4.04
C THR A 208 -0.16 20.40 -5.40
N GLU A 209 -0.61 21.20 -6.38
CA GLU A 209 0.12 21.44 -7.65
C GLU A 209 1.53 22.04 -7.44
N PHE A 210 1.81 22.62 -6.26
CA PHE A 210 3.13 23.15 -5.89
C PHE A 210 4.23 22.07 -5.88
N LEU A 211 3.89 20.79 -5.67
CA LEU A 211 4.84 19.68 -5.58
C LEU A 211 5.12 18.95 -6.91
N VAL A 212 4.57 19.42 -8.05
CA VAL A 212 4.53 18.62 -9.30
C VAL A 212 5.06 19.36 -10.55
N ARG A 213 5.42 20.65 -10.46
CA ARG A 213 5.74 21.47 -11.65
C ARG A 213 7.23 21.52 -12.04
N GLY A 214 7.69 20.49 -12.75
CA GLY A 214 8.71 20.64 -13.80
C GLY A 214 8.18 21.48 -14.99
N LYS A 215 9.06 22.09 -15.80
CA LYS A 215 8.70 23.08 -16.85
C LYS A 215 9.53 22.94 -18.13
N ARG A 216 8.96 23.40 -19.28
CA ARG A 216 9.44 23.38 -20.70
C ARG A 216 9.00 22.12 -21.46
N SER A 217 8.72 22.11 -22.77
CA SER A 217 8.63 23.12 -23.88
C SER A 217 7.84 22.49 -25.06
N ALA A 218 7.45 23.08 -26.20
CA ALA A 218 7.41 24.45 -26.78
C ALA A 218 6.34 24.47 -27.93
N PRO A 219 5.90 25.63 -28.49
CA PRO A 219 4.72 25.66 -29.38
C PRO A 219 4.99 25.55 -30.90
N GLY A 220 4.19 24.71 -31.60
CA GLY A 220 3.86 24.91 -33.02
C GLY A 220 3.83 23.67 -33.95
N ALA A 221 2.64 23.14 -34.26
CA ALA A 221 2.38 22.31 -35.45
C ALA A 221 0.86 22.32 -35.77
N LYS A 222 0.44 22.53 -37.03
CA LYS A 222 -1.00 22.63 -37.39
C LYS A 222 -1.58 21.34 -37.98
N ALA A 223 -2.92 21.25 -37.96
CA ALA A 223 -3.79 20.33 -38.70
C ALA A 223 -3.68 18.83 -38.39
N HIS A 224 -2.50 18.19 -38.49
CA HIS A 224 -2.33 16.80 -38.04
C HIS A 224 -2.53 16.64 -36.53
N GLN A 225 -2.43 17.73 -35.77
CA GLN A 225 -2.75 17.73 -34.35
C GLN A 225 -4.19 17.31 -34.07
N ILE A 226 -5.23 17.79 -34.77
CA ILE A 226 -6.62 17.63 -34.30
C ILE A 226 -7.05 16.15 -34.16
N VAL A 227 -6.80 15.30 -35.16
CA VAL A 227 -7.15 13.87 -35.09
C VAL A 227 -6.23 13.11 -34.12
N ALA A 228 -4.94 13.48 -34.08
CA ALA A 228 -4.00 12.95 -33.10
C ALA A 228 -4.34 13.41 -31.68
N ASP A 229 -5.03 14.54 -31.51
CA ASP A 229 -5.40 15.12 -30.24
C ASP A 229 -6.74 14.58 -29.76
N GLU A 230 -7.68 14.22 -30.63
CA GLU A 230 -8.79 13.34 -30.24
C GLU A 230 -8.28 11.97 -29.77
N PHE A 231 -7.33 11.35 -30.49
CA PHE A 231 -6.68 10.11 -30.05
C PHE A 231 -5.80 10.29 -28.80
N ARG A 232 -5.21 11.46 -28.54
CA ARG A 232 -4.49 11.75 -27.27
C ARG A 232 -5.42 12.14 -26.12
N HIS A 233 -6.59 12.71 -26.39
CA HIS A 233 -7.65 12.88 -25.39
C HIS A 233 -8.33 11.54 -25.07
N ALA A 234 -8.25 10.54 -25.96
CA ALA A 234 -8.70 9.17 -25.78
C ALA A 234 -7.53 8.17 -25.55
N ARG A 235 -6.90 8.09 -24.37
CA ARG A 235 -7.34 8.58 -23.05
C ARG A 235 -6.14 8.92 -22.17
N LYS A 236 -6.01 10.18 -21.73
CA LYS A 236 -5.13 10.57 -20.61
C LYS A 236 -5.70 10.06 -19.28
N THR A 237 -5.64 8.75 -19.08
CA THR A 237 -6.11 8.10 -17.85
C THR A 237 -5.16 8.42 -16.71
N ALA A 238 -5.66 9.15 -15.72
CA ALA A 238 -5.02 9.35 -14.43
C ALA A 238 -5.60 8.41 -13.37
N GLY A 239 -4.78 8.05 -12.39
CA GLY A 239 -5.24 7.30 -11.22
C GLY A 239 -4.23 7.28 -10.08
N ASN A 240 -4.66 6.87 -8.89
CA ASN A 240 -3.77 6.66 -7.74
C ASN A 240 -3.31 5.18 -7.64
N CYS A 241 -2.41 4.86 -6.71
CA CYS A 241 -1.86 3.51 -6.54
C CYS A 241 -2.93 2.41 -6.41
N ALA A 242 -4.02 2.65 -5.69
CA ALA A 242 -5.11 1.67 -5.56
C ALA A 242 -5.91 1.53 -6.86
N GLN A 243 -6.13 2.60 -7.61
CA GLN A 243 -6.87 2.56 -8.87
C GLN A 243 -6.12 1.73 -9.91
N TRP A 244 -4.81 1.96 -10.06
CA TRP A 244 -3.95 1.21 -10.97
C TRP A 244 -3.77 -0.25 -10.56
N THR A 245 -3.47 -0.50 -9.28
CA THR A 245 -3.38 -1.84 -8.72
C THR A 245 -4.68 -2.62 -8.89
N SER A 246 -5.82 -2.05 -8.49
CA SER A 246 -7.11 -2.73 -8.63
C SER A 246 -7.52 -2.95 -10.09
N SER A 247 -7.07 -2.11 -11.02
CA SER A 247 -7.34 -2.30 -12.45
C SER A 247 -6.67 -3.56 -13.02
N GLY A 248 -5.45 -3.89 -12.58
CA GLY A 248 -4.81 -5.16 -12.91
C GLY A 248 -5.55 -6.36 -12.30
N ILE A 249 -5.95 -6.25 -11.03
CA ILE A 249 -6.69 -7.33 -10.32
C ILE A 249 -8.09 -7.55 -10.92
N VAL A 250 -8.72 -6.51 -11.47
CA VAL A 250 -9.96 -6.61 -12.27
C VAL A 250 -9.70 -7.24 -13.63
N PHE A 251 -8.63 -6.85 -14.33
CA PHE A 251 -8.24 -7.43 -15.63
C PHE A 251 -7.96 -8.94 -15.52
N ALA A 252 -7.37 -9.37 -14.39
CA ALA A 252 -7.17 -10.78 -14.03
C ALA A 252 -8.45 -11.51 -13.57
N GLY A 253 -9.61 -10.83 -13.50
CA GLY A 253 -10.89 -11.41 -13.07
C GLY A 253 -11.02 -11.69 -11.57
N LEU A 254 -10.07 -11.22 -10.74
CA LEU A 254 -9.97 -11.60 -9.32
C LEU A 254 -10.83 -10.73 -8.39
N ILE A 255 -11.20 -9.51 -8.82
CA ILE A 255 -12.25 -8.69 -8.20
C ILE A 255 -13.14 -8.06 -9.29
N PRO A 256 -14.45 -7.81 -9.03
CA PRO A 256 -15.38 -7.43 -10.09
C PRO A 256 -15.31 -5.95 -10.53
N ARG A 257 -14.72 -5.06 -9.72
CA ARG A 257 -14.69 -3.60 -9.97
C ARG A 257 -13.45 -2.96 -9.33
N THR A 258 -12.95 -1.89 -9.93
CA THR A 258 -11.78 -1.13 -9.44
C THR A 258 -12.07 -0.42 -8.11
N ARG A 259 -11.01 -0.03 -7.39
CA ARG A 259 -11.07 0.57 -6.05
C ARG A 259 -10.09 1.74 -5.93
N LEU A 260 -10.55 2.85 -5.35
CA LEU A 260 -9.71 4.02 -5.08
C LEU A 260 -9.05 4.01 -3.69
N PHE A 261 -9.43 3.05 -2.85
CA PHE A 261 -8.98 2.90 -1.47
C PHE A 261 -8.20 1.58 -1.34
N PRO A 262 -6.89 1.62 -1.01
CA PRO A 262 -6.02 0.46 -0.83
C PRO A 262 -6.69 -0.74 -0.13
N LYS A 263 -7.20 -0.52 1.09
CA LYS A 263 -7.78 -1.57 1.93
C LYS A 263 -9.07 -2.17 1.35
N SER A 264 -9.84 -1.45 0.54
CA SER A 264 -11.00 -2.05 -0.16
C SER A 264 -10.61 -3.20 -1.10
N ILE A 265 -9.39 -3.21 -1.63
CA ILE A 265 -8.91 -4.31 -2.50
C ILE A 265 -8.73 -5.58 -1.66
N LEU A 266 -8.00 -5.47 -0.56
CA LEU A 266 -7.74 -6.56 0.38
C LEU A 266 -9.03 -7.17 0.92
N ILE A 267 -9.95 -6.32 1.39
CA ILE A 267 -11.21 -6.81 1.97
C ILE A 267 -12.16 -7.35 0.90
N ASP A 268 -12.16 -6.83 -0.33
CA ASP A 268 -12.99 -7.40 -1.41
C ASP A 268 -12.49 -8.79 -1.86
N LEU A 269 -11.17 -9.05 -1.86
CA LEU A 269 -10.61 -10.40 -2.06
C LEU A 269 -11.01 -11.34 -0.92
N LEU A 270 -10.80 -10.92 0.33
CA LEU A 270 -11.14 -11.71 1.52
C LEU A 270 -12.65 -12.03 1.61
N GLU A 271 -13.53 -11.05 1.35
CA GLU A 271 -14.99 -11.25 1.27
C GLU A 271 -15.42 -12.09 0.05
N SER A 272 -14.60 -12.21 -0.99
CA SER A 272 -14.89 -13.04 -2.16
C SER A 272 -14.59 -14.51 -1.87
N GLU A 273 -13.37 -14.82 -1.44
CA GLU A 273 -12.95 -16.20 -1.15
C GLU A 273 -13.78 -16.82 -0.02
N THR A 274 -14.04 -16.09 1.08
CA THR A 274 -14.95 -16.55 2.14
C THR A 274 -16.37 -16.82 1.64
N ARG A 275 -16.94 -15.94 0.80
CA ARG A 275 -18.29 -16.10 0.24
C ARG A 275 -18.42 -17.34 -0.64
N HIS A 276 -17.36 -17.69 -1.36
CA HIS A 276 -17.30 -18.90 -2.19
C HIS A 276 -16.89 -20.17 -1.43
N GLY A 277 -16.83 -20.13 -0.09
CA GLY A 277 -16.42 -21.26 0.75
C GLY A 277 -14.93 -21.60 0.67
N ARG A 278 -14.13 -20.76 0.00
CA ARG A 278 -12.70 -20.94 -0.25
C ARG A 278 -11.83 -20.38 0.89
N GLU A 279 -12.26 -20.54 2.14
CA GLU A 279 -11.53 -20.03 3.32
C GLU A 279 -10.14 -20.64 3.52
N LYS A 280 -9.84 -21.78 2.87
CA LYS A 280 -8.51 -22.41 2.81
C LYS A 280 -7.65 -21.95 1.63
N ASN A 281 -8.19 -21.06 0.79
CA ASN A 281 -7.50 -20.45 -0.34
C ASN A 281 -7.08 -19.00 -0.04
N VAL A 282 -7.47 -18.45 1.11
CA VAL A 282 -7.23 -17.05 1.49
C VAL A 282 -6.67 -16.94 2.90
N HIS A 283 -5.60 -16.17 3.04
CA HIS A 283 -4.93 -15.95 4.33
C HIS A 283 -4.61 -14.46 4.51
N VAL A 284 -4.65 -13.99 5.75
CA VAL A 284 -4.23 -12.64 6.12
C VAL A 284 -2.86 -12.74 6.80
N ILE A 285 -1.89 -11.95 6.33
CA ILE A 285 -0.53 -11.91 6.90
C ILE A 285 -0.30 -10.51 7.47
N LEU A 286 0.25 -10.41 8.67
CA LEU A 286 0.68 -9.15 9.27
C LEU A 286 2.21 -9.13 9.41
N TYR A 287 2.88 -8.33 8.61
CA TYR A 287 4.31 -8.04 8.77
C TYR A 287 4.44 -6.84 9.72
N GLU A 288 4.93 -7.07 10.94
CA GLU A 288 5.07 -6.01 11.95
C GLU A 288 6.23 -5.06 11.62
N HIS A 289 6.04 -3.79 12.00
CA HIS A 289 7.07 -2.76 12.03
C HIS A 289 8.31 -3.20 12.84
N VAL A 290 9.50 -3.05 12.27
CA VAL A 290 10.80 -3.38 12.86
C VAL A 290 11.19 -2.35 13.93
N LYS A 291 10.56 -2.42 15.11
CA LYS A 291 10.71 -1.50 16.26
C LYS A 291 12.14 -1.30 16.79
N ALA A 292 13.11 -2.11 16.34
CA ALA A 292 14.53 -1.99 16.69
C ALA A 292 15.31 -1.05 15.74
N ALA A 293 14.80 -0.81 14.53
CA ALA A 293 15.38 0.12 13.56
C ALA A 293 15.00 1.58 13.86
N PRO A 294 15.82 2.55 13.44
CA PRO A 294 15.40 3.95 13.39
C PRO A 294 14.40 4.15 12.23
N PRO A 295 13.33 4.97 12.42
CA PRO A 295 12.41 5.26 11.33
C PRO A 295 13.11 6.07 10.24
N TYR A 296 12.90 5.72 8.96
CA TYR A 296 13.38 6.50 7.82
C TYR A 296 12.76 7.91 7.80
N LEU A 297 11.45 7.95 8.03
CA LEU A 297 10.64 9.15 7.96
C LEU A 297 10.53 9.76 9.37
N GLU A 298 11.57 10.47 9.80
CA GLU A 298 11.55 11.18 11.08
C GLU A 298 10.34 12.13 11.18
N GLY A 299 9.77 12.24 12.38
CA GLY A 299 8.54 13.00 12.64
C GLY A 299 7.23 12.29 12.22
N PHE A 300 7.24 11.44 11.19
CA PHE A 300 6.06 10.66 10.80
C PHE A 300 5.74 9.61 11.86
N ARG A 301 4.43 9.40 12.11
CA ARG A 301 3.96 8.37 13.06
C ARG A 301 2.78 7.61 12.48
N PHE A 302 2.72 6.31 12.77
CA PHE A 302 1.45 5.59 12.66
C PHE A 302 0.47 6.15 13.69
N LYS A 303 -0.68 6.64 13.21
CA LYS A 303 -1.74 7.22 14.06
C LYS A 303 -2.92 6.27 14.23
N ARG A 304 -3.46 5.77 13.11
CA ARG A 304 -4.69 4.94 13.04
C ARG A 304 -4.71 4.14 11.73
N PRO A 305 -5.26 2.90 11.69
CA PRO A 305 -5.33 2.09 10.49
C PRO A 305 -6.04 2.76 9.31
N ALA A 306 -5.73 2.37 8.08
CA ALA A 306 -6.43 2.80 6.88
C ALA A 306 -7.93 2.42 6.90
N PHE A 307 -8.76 3.27 6.29
CA PHE A 307 -10.17 2.98 6.01
C PHE A 307 -10.33 1.95 4.89
N VAL A 308 -11.38 1.12 4.99
CA VAL A 308 -11.83 0.30 3.85
C VAL A 308 -12.42 1.21 2.79
N HIS A 309 -13.39 2.05 3.17
CA HIS A 309 -14.02 3.07 2.33
C HIS A 309 -14.69 4.10 3.25
N PRO A 310 -14.55 5.44 3.07
CA PRO A 310 -15.13 6.43 3.98
C PRO A 310 -16.64 6.21 4.22
N LEU A 311 -17.39 5.99 3.13
CA LEU A 311 -18.84 5.77 3.14
C LEU A 311 -19.25 4.31 3.51
N SER A 312 -18.42 3.54 4.20
CA SER A 312 -18.73 2.17 4.64
C SER A 312 -18.41 1.94 6.12
N PRO A 313 -19.13 2.61 7.05
CA PRO A 313 -18.84 2.57 8.48
C PRO A 313 -18.81 1.15 9.06
N ALA A 314 -19.74 0.27 8.64
CA ALA A 314 -19.76 -1.13 9.06
C ALA A 314 -18.46 -1.89 8.70
N ARG A 315 -17.97 -1.77 7.45
CA ARG A 315 -16.71 -2.37 7.02
C ARG A 315 -15.51 -1.74 7.74
N ASN A 316 -15.52 -0.41 7.93
CA ASN A 316 -14.46 0.29 8.67
C ASN A 316 -14.38 -0.15 10.15
N LEU A 317 -15.51 -0.51 10.77
CA LEU A 317 -15.56 -1.03 12.13
C LEU A 317 -15.12 -2.49 12.20
N ILE A 318 -15.67 -3.35 11.34
CA ILE A 318 -15.37 -4.80 11.30
C ILE A 318 -13.88 -5.04 11.01
N TYR A 319 -13.33 -4.34 10.04
CA TYR A 319 -11.92 -4.42 9.62
C TYR A 319 -11.08 -3.27 10.18
N SER A 320 -11.47 -2.72 11.34
CA SER A 320 -10.70 -1.68 12.02
C SER A 320 -9.30 -2.19 12.38
N ASN A 321 -9.24 -3.32 13.08
CA ASN A 321 -8.03 -4.05 13.42
C ASN A 321 -7.83 -5.25 12.48
N MET A 322 -6.79 -5.21 11.63
CA MET A 322 -6.46 -6.34 10.74
C MET A 322 -5.71 -7.47 11.46
N ARG A 323 -5.09 -7.21 12.62
CA ARG A 323 -4.37 -8.23 13.40
C ARG A 323 -5.28 -9.38 13.81
N ASP A 324 -6.53 -9.07 14.14
CA ASP A 324 -7.50 -10.08 14.58
C ASP A 324 -7.81 -11.11 13.49
N PHE A 325 -7.62 -10.76 12.21
CA PHE A 325 -7.85 -11.63 11.06
C PHE A 325 -6.60 -12.41 10.62
N ALA A 326 -5.41 -12.05 11.13
CA ALA A 326 -4.14 -12.58 10.66
C ALA A 326 -3.96 -14.06 10.97
N ASP A 327 -3.73 -14.88 9.93
CA ASP A 327 -3.30 -16.28 10.02
C ASP A 327 -1.84 -16.39 10.47
N ILE A 328 -1.01 -15.44 10.01
CA ILE A 328 0.43 -15.34 10.27
C ILE A 328 0.76 -13.93 10.73
N ILE A 329 1.60 -13.82 11.76
CA ILE A 329 2.25 -12.57 12.15
C ILE A 329 3.76 -12.75 12.00
N VAL A 330 4.40 -11.88 11.21
CA VAL A 330 5.85 -11.84 11.06
C VAL A 330 6.38 -10.70 11.93
N SER A 331 7.16 -11.04 12.96
CA SER A 331 7.74 -10.08 13.90
C SER A 331 9.27 -10.14 13.88
N VAL A 332 9.95 -9.02 14.15
CA VAL A 332 11.43 -8.99 14.20
C VAL A 332 11.93 -8.97 15.65
N LYS A 333 12.79 -9.93 15.98
CA LYS A 333 13.39 -10.18 17.29
C LYS A 333 14.90 -10.36 17.05
N ASP A 334 15.74 -9.59 17.73
CA ASP A 334 17.21 -9.64 17.62
C ASP A 334 17.73 -9.65 16.16
N GLU A 335 17.29 -8.64 15.39
CA GLU A 335 17.62 -8.42 13.96
C GLU A 335 17.20 -9.56 13.00
N ARG A 336 16.49 -10.59 13.49
CA ARG A 336 15.93 -11.70 12.70
C ARG A 336 14.39 -11.64 12.69
N ALA A 337 13.77 -11.93 11.55
CA ALA A 337 12.33 -12.09 11.45
C ALA A 337 11.87 -13.50 11.86
N VAL A 338 10.74 -13.57 12.54
CA VAL A 338 10.14 -14.78 13.13
C VAL A 338 8.68 -14.87 12.72
N VAL A 339 8.26 -16.05 12.29
CA VAL A 339 6.91 -16.35 11.78
C VAL A 339 6.07 -16.99 12.88
N ASP A 340 5.13 -16.23 13.46
CA ASP A 340 4.22 -16.67 14.50
C ASP A 340 2.84 -17.02 13.89
N ARG A 341 2.44 -18.31 13.92
CA ARG A 341 1.14 -18.76 13.37
C ARG A 341 0.00 -18.64 14.39
N MET A 342 -1.09 -18.00 13.99
CA MET A 342 -2.23 -17.70 14.85
C MET A 342 -3.21 -18.87 14.92
N LYS A 343 -3.64 -19.21 16.15
CA LYS A 343 -4.49 -20.40 16.41
C LYS A 343 -5.95 -20.26 15.95
N SER A 344 -6.48 -19.04 16.01
CA SER A 344 -7.90 -18.75 15.77
C SER A 344 -8.09 -17.38 15.10
N PRO A 345 -7.63 -17.17 13.85
CA PRO A 345 -7.86 -15.92 13.13
C PRO A 345 -9.36 -15.67 12.94
N ARG A 346 -9.78 -14.42 13.13
CA ARG A 346 -11.13 -13.95 12.80
C ARG A 346 -11.37 -14.04 11.30
N ARG A 347 -12.57 -14.43 10.89
CA ARG A 347 -13.03 -14.42 9.49
C ARG A 347 -14.12 -13.37 9.24
N PRO A 348 -14.37 -12.96 7.99
CA PRO A 348 -15.52 -12.13 7.63
C PRO A 348 -16.84 -12.71 8.17
N PRO A 349 -17.75 -11.91 8.74
CA PRO A 349 -19.07 -12.41 9.11
C PRO A 349 -19.84 -12.92 7.88
N PRO A 350 -20.41 -14.14 7.88
CA PRO A 350 -21.08 -14.72 6.69
C PRO A 350 -22.23 -13.87 6.12
N TRP A 351 -22.85 -13.03 6.94
CA TRP A 351 -23.92 -12.11 6.53
C TRP A 351 -23.41 -10.83 5.82
N LEU A 352 -22.14 -10.45 6.00
CA LEU A 352 -21.61 -9.18 5.51
C LEU A 352 -21.62 -9.07 3.97
N PRO A 353 -21.27 -10.13 3.19
CA PRO A 353 -21.44 -10.11 1.73
C PRO A 353 -22.91 -9.96 1.30
N MET A 354 -23.85 -10.59 2.00
CA MET A 354 -25.28 -10.53 1.68
C MET A 354 -25.86 -9.15 1.95
N TRP A 355 -25.52 -8.54 3.09
CA TRP A 355 -25.90 -7.16 3.41
C TRP A 355 -25.44 -6.17 2.32
N ARG A 356 -24.26 -6.39 1.74
CA ARG A 356 -23.69 -5.53 0.70
C ARG A 356 -24.46 -5.62 -0.63
N ALA A 357 -24.93 -6.81 -1.01
CA ALA A 357 -25.79 -7.00 -2.19
C ALA A 357 -27.19 -6.38 -2.01
N ALA A 358 -27.74 -6.40 -0.80
CA ALA A 358 -29.01 -5.73 -0.49
C ALA A 358 -28.88 -4.19 -0.42
N SER A 359 -27.78 -3.66 0.12
CA SER A 359 -27.67 -2.24 0.48
C SER A 359 -27.13 -1.32 -0.63
N VAL A 360 -26.44 -1.87 -1.63
CA VAL A 360 -25.76 -1.08 -2.68
C VAL A 360 -26.44 -1.26 -4.05
N GLY A 361 -27.54 -1.99 -4.08
CA GLY A 361 -28.04 -2.64 -5.29
C GLY A 361 -27.30 -3.95 -5.58
N GLY A 362 -28.01 -4.88 -6.23
CA GLY A 362 -27.41 -6.06 -6.84
C GLY A 362 -26.42 -5.70 -7.97
N PRO A 363 -25.74 -6.70 -8.56
CA PRO A 363 -24.67 -6.50 -9.54
C PRO A 363 -25.02 -5.51 -10.67
#